data_AF-A0A7S1A762-F1
#
_entry.id   AF-A0A7S1A762-F1
#
_cell.length_a   1.000
_cell.length_b   1.000
_cell.length_c   1.000
_cell.angle_alpha   90.00
_cell.angle_beta   90.00
_cell.angle_gamma   90.00
#
_symmetry.space_group_name_H-M   'P 1'
#
loop_
_entity.id
_entity.type
_entity.pdbx_description
1 polymer ?
#
loop_
_entity_poly.entity_id
_entity_poly.type
_entity_poly.pdbx_seq_one_letter_code
_entity_poly.pdbx_strand_id
1 'polypeptide(L)'
;EKRRVTLAIQQCQDELRIDSERRDSLTTELDGMRSELMLLMSTHDHISRELVESQACSVEEELVNARAEIDTLRAKLSSYQCKSHLESTHSDMQITDCSEQLKQHETELKRVQAEFIEASAQIEVLLAKEHQHDEELRRVQLDFEAYRERAVKERSKCQESDVVRLSELVAKKDFELQSHVSSLREEQRRSAELQRALDAKSAQAETTRKLAGSPPKEPSQLELRTTCPDIDGHSRKVLGPESASVAAFS
;
A
#
# COMPACT_ATOMS: atom_id res chain seq x y z
N GLU A 1 -5.58 18.25 -12.64
CA GLU A 1 -5.58 18.14 -14.11
C GLU A 1 -6.89 18.49 -14.80
N LYS A 2 -8.00 17.76 -14.61
CA LYS A 2 -9.31 18.04 -15.27
C LYS A 2 -9.70 19.52 -15.26
N ARG A 3 -9.69 20.18 -14.08
CA ARG A 3 -10.01 21.60 -13.92
C ARG A 3 -9.08 22.54 -14.71
N ARG A 4 -7.79 22.17 -14.85
CA ARG A 4 -6.78 22.96 -15.59
C ARG A 4 -7.09 22.94 -17.09
N VAL A 5 -7.37 21.75 -17.64
CA VAL A 5 -7.73 21.58 -19.06
C VAL A 5 -9.05 22.27 -19.38
N THR A 6 -10.05 22.18 -18.50
CA THR A 6 -11.33 22.90 -18.68
C THR A 6 -11.15 24.42 -18.73
N LEU A 7 -10.30 24.99 -17.87
CA LEU A 7 -10.01 26.43 -17.89
C LEU A 7 -9.30 26.86 -19.18
N ALA A 8 -8.38 26.05 -19.70
CA ALA A 8 -7.68 26.35 -20.96
C ALA A 8 -8.64 26.33 -22.17
N ILE A 9 -9.57 25.37 -22.22
CA ILE A 9 -10.63 25.32 -23.24
C ILE A 9 -11.49 26.60 -23.19
N GLN A 10 -11.88 27.02 -21.99
CA GLN A 10 -12.70 28.23 -21.80
C GLN A 10 -11.97 29.49 -22.31
N GLN A 11 -10.67 29.61 -22.02
CA GLN A 11 -9.87 30.75 -22.47
C GLN A 11 -9.76 30.80 -24.01
N CYS A 12 -9.54 29.67 -24.68
CA CYS A 12 -9.49 29.62 -26.15
C CYS A 12 -10.84 30.01 -26.77
N GLN A 13 -11.96 29.60 -26.14
CA GLN A 13 -13.31 29.99 -26.58
C GLN A 13 -13.59 31.48 -26.42
N ASP A 14 -13.12 32.08 -25.32
CA ASP A 14 -13.29 33.51 -25.07
C ASP A 14 -12.47 34.37 -26.05
N GLU A 15 -11.24 33.97 -26.38
CA GLU A 15 -10.39 34.64 -27.38
C GLU A 15 -11.01 34.60 -28.79
N LEU A 16 -11.51 33.43 -29.21
CA LEU A 16 -12.22 33.27 -30.49
C LEU A 16 -13.44 34.19 -30.61
N ARG A 17 -14.19 34.37 -29.52
CA ARG A 17 -15.35 35.26 -29.49
C ARG A 17 -14.95 36.71 -29.71
N ILE A 18 -13.91 37.18 -29.03
CA ILE A 18 -13.40 38.56 -29.15
C ILE A 18 -12.95 38.85 -30.58
N ASP A 19 -12.27 37.92 -31.24
CA ASP A 19 -11.81 38.11 -32.61
C ASP A 19 -12.95 38.09 -33.63
N SER A 20 -14.02 37.29 -33.39
CA SER A 20 -15.24 37.36 -34.20
C SER A 20 -15.93 38.72 -34.09
N GLU A 21 -16.09 39.24 -32.87
CA GLU A 21 -16.71 40.55 -32.62
C GLU A 21 -15.91 41.68 -33.31
N ARG A 22 -14.58 41.60 -33.31
CA ARG A 22 -13.70 42.55 -34.03
C ARG A 22 -13.90 42.50 -35.56
N ARG A 23 -14.03 41.29 -36.12
CA ARG A 23 -14.23 41.07 -37.56
C ARG A 23 -15.54 41.69 -38.05
N ASP A 24 -16.61 41.52 -37.28
CA ASP A 24 -17.92 42.07 -37.59
C ASP A 24 -17.90 43.62 -37.57
N SER A 25 -17.16 44.21 -36.62
CA SER A 25 -16.95 45.66 -36.55
C SER A 25 -16.25 46.19 -37.80
N LEU A 26 -15.15 45.56 -38.22
CA LEU A 26 -14.38 45.97 -39.41
C LEU A 26 -15.18 45.84 -40.71
N THR A 27 -16.02 44.80 -40.80
CA THR A 27 -16.88 44.60 -41.97
C THR A 27 -17.93 45.72 -42.07
N THR A 28 -18.50 46.12 -40.93
CA THR A 28 -19.45 47.23 -40.87
C THR A 28 -18.81 48.56 -41.30
N GLU A 29 -17.57 48.84 -40.86
CA GLU A 29 -16.83 50.04 -41.27
C GLU A 29 -16.54 50.06 -42.79
N LEU A 30 -16.17 48.91 -43.36
CA LEU A 30 -15.93 48.78 -44.80
C LEU A 30 -17.20 49.02 -45.63
N ASP A 31 -18.34 48.52 -45.18
CA ASP A 31 -19.63 48.77 -45.83
C ASP A 31 -20.04 50.25 -45.76
N GLY A 32 -19.71 50.92 -44.65
CA GLY A 32 -19.85 52.37 -44.50
C GLY A 32 -19.02 53.13 -45.53
N MET A 33 -17.72 52.87 -45.59
CA MET A 33 -16.82 53.49 -46.58
C MET A 33 -17.23 53.22 -48.03
N ARG A 34 -17.73 52.01 -48.33
CA ARG A 34 -18.22 51.65 -49.67
C ARG A 34 -19.45 52.48 -50.06
N SER A 35 -20.34 52.72 -49.11
CA SER A 35 -21.54 53.54 -49.30
C SER A 35 -21.16 55.01 -49.55
N GLU A 36 -20.22 55.55 -48.77
CA GLU A 36 -19.68 56.90 -48.97
C GLU A 36 -19.02 57.08 -50.34
N LEU A 37 -18.20 56.10 -50.77
CA LEU A 37 -17.57 56.12 -52.09
C LEU A 37 -18.61 56.10 -53.22
N MET A 38 -19.67 55.30 -53.08
CA MET A 38 -20.75 55.24 -54.07
C MET A 38 -21.49 56.58 -54.19
N LEU A 39 -21.73 57.25 -53.05
CA LEU A 39 -22.32 58.58 -53.03
C LEU A 39 -21.41 59.60 -53.75
N LEU A 40 -20.10 59.58 -53.45
CA LEU A 40 -19.10 60.44 -54.08
C LEU A 40 -19.00 60.22 -55.59
N MET A 41 -19.01 58.96 -56.05
CA MET A 41 -19.04 58.63 -57.48
C MET A 41 -20.31 59.16 -58.14
N SER A 42 -21.47 59.03 -57.51
CA SER A 42 -22.72 59.60 -58.02
C SER A 42 -22.67 61.12 -58.12
N THR A 43 -22.07 61.81 -57.15
CA THR A 43 -21.89 63.27 -57.21
C THR A 43 -20.90 63.68 -58.29
N HIS A 44 -19.81 62.94 -58.47
CA HIS A 44 -18.85 63.16 -59.55
C HIS A 44 -19.51 63.01 -60.93
N ASP A 45 -20.35 61.99 -61.10
CA ASP A 45 -21.09 61.74 -62.35
C ASP A 45 -22.14 62.82 -62.64
N HIS A 46 -22.66 63.46 -61.60
CA HIS A 46 -23.58 64.59 -61.74
C HIS A 46 -22.83 65.86 -62.18
N ILE A 47 -21.75 66.22 -61.48
CA ILE A 47 -20.90 67.38 -61.80
C ILE A 47 -20.30 67.25 -63.21
N SER A 48 -19.82 66.04 -63.55
CA SER A 48 -19.25 65.76 -64.89
C SER A 48 -20.28 65.97 -66.01
N ARG A 49 -21.57 65.71 -65.75
CA ARG A 49 -22.64 66.00 -66.73
C ARG A 49 -22.90 67.50 -66.86
N GLU A 50 -22.99 68.23 -65.75
CA GLU A 50 -23.20 69.69 -65.76
C GLU A 50 -22.04 70.47 -66.40
N LEU A 51 -20.81 69.96 -66.32
CA LEU A 51 -19.65 70.50 -67.03
C LEU A 51 -19.78 70.46 -68.54
N VAL A 52 -20.16 69.29 -69.06
CA VAL A 52 -20.36 69.06 -70.49
C VAL A 52 -21.45 69.99 -71.03
N GLU A 53 -22.41 70.35 -70.17
CA GLU A 53 -23.51 71.25 -70.49
C GLU A 53 -23.19 72.75 -70.36
N SER A 54 -22.14 73.18 -69.64
CA SER A 54 -21.94 74.60 -69.25
C SER A 54 -20.68 75.34 -69.75
N GLN A 55 -19.69 74.70 -70.38
CA GLN A 55 -18.47 75.34 -70.94
C GLN A 55 -17.83 76.45 -70.07
N ALA A 56 -17.64 76.21 -68.76
CA ALA A 56 -16.98 77.15 -67.86
C ALA A 56 -15.64 76.60 -67.31
N CYS A 57 -14.56 77.38 -67.42
CA CYS A 57 -13.21 76.99 -66.99
C CYS A 57 -13.05 76.76 -65.47
N SER A 58 -13.95 77.26 -64.61
CA SER A 58 -13.87 76.99 -63.16
C SER A 58 -14.19 75.54 -62.81
N VAL A 59 -14.94 74.88 -63.67
CA VAL A 59 -15.42 73.53 -63.42
C VAL A 59 -14.38 72.47 -63.86
N GLU A 60 -13.46 72.83 -64.76
CA GLU A 60 -12.32 71.99 -65.14
C GLU A 60 -11.32 71.82 -63.99
N GLU A 61 -11.05 72.88 -63.22
CA GLU A 61 -10.16 72.82 -62.06
C GLU A 61 -10.77 71.98 -60.92
N GLU A 62 -12.08 72.14 -60.67
CA GLU A 62 -12.82 71.29 -59.73
C GLU A 62 -12.81 69.81 -60.15
N LEU A 63 -12.88 69.52 -61.45
CA LEU A 63 -12.86 68.16 -61.97
C LEU A 63 -11.48 67.50 -61.87
N VAL A 64 -10.40 68.27 -62.06
CA VAL A 64 -9.03 67.79 -61.81
C VAL A 64 -8.81 67.49 -60.32
N ASN A 65 -9.28 68.36 -59.43
CA ASN A 65 -9.21 68.14 -57.98
C ASN A 65 -10.04 66.92 -57.55
N ALA A 66 -11.27 66.78 -58.07
CA ALA A 66 -12.11 65.62 -57.79
C ALA A 66 -11.49 64.31 -58.28
N ARG A 67 -10.82 64.30 -59.44
CA ARG A 67 -10.08 63.12 -59.94
C ARG A 67 -8.90 62.75 -59.04
N ALA A 68 -8.11 63.73 -58.60
CA ALA A 68 -6.99 63.48 -57.69
C ALA A 68 -7.48 62.94 -56.34
N GLU A 69 -8.61 63.43 -55.84
CA GLU A 69 -9.23 62.95 -54.61
C GLU A 69 -9.78 61.53 -54.78
N ILE A 70 -10.42 61.21 -55.91
CA ILE A 70 -10.86 59.86 -56.27
C ILE A 70 -9.69 58.88 -56.31
N ASP A 71 -8.57 59.24 -56.94
CA ASP A 71 -7.41 58.35 -57.03
C ASP A 71 -6.74 58.15 -55.66
N THR A 72 -6.74 59.19 -54.82
CA THR A 72 -6.30 59.09 -53.42
C THR A 72 -7.20 58.16 -52.60
N LEU A 73 -8.53 58.27 -52.76
CA LEU A 73 -9.49 57.40 -52.09
C LEU A 73 -9.39 55.95 -52.59
N ARG A 74 -9.17 55.73 -53.89
CA ARG A 74 -8.91 54.39 -54.45
C ARG A 74 -7.64 53.77 -53.88
N ALA A 75 -6.57 54.54 -53.75
CA ALA A 75 -5.32 54.07 -53.14
C ALA A 75 -5.50 53.71 -51.66
N LYS A 76 -6.22 54.54 -50.89
CA LYS A 76 -6.58 54.24 -49.50
C LYS A 76 -7.44 52.97 -49.42
N LEU A 77 -8.48 52.86 -50.24
CA LEU A 77 -9.35 51.68 -50.27
C LEU A 77 -8.56 50.40 -50.56
N SER A 78 -7.66 50.42 -51.54
CA SER A 78 -6.78 49.29 -51.85
C SER A 78 -5.87 48.92 -50.67
N SER A 79 -5.32 49.91 -49.97
CA SER A 79 -4.52 49.68 -48.76
C SER A 79 -5.33 49.05 -47.63
N TYR A 80 -6.55 49.53 -47.38
CA TYR A 80 -7.44 48.97 -46.36
C TYR A 80 -7.92 47.56 -46.72
N GLN A 81 -8.23 47.28 -48.00
CA GLN A 81 -8.56 45.94 -48.47
C GLN A 81 -7.41 44.96 -48.25
N CYS A 82 -6.17 45.39 -48.50
CA CYS A 82 -4.98 44.57 -48.23
C CYS A 82 -4.81 44.29 -46.73
N LYS A 83 -4.98 45.30 -45.86
CA LYS A 83 -4.91 45.13 -44.40
C LYS A 83 -6.00 44.20 -43.88
N SER A 84 -7.25 44.40 -44.31
CA SER A 84 -8.38 43.54 -43.96
C SER A 84 -8.15 42.10 -44.38
N HIS A 85 -7.60 41.87 -45.57
CA HIS A 85 -7.28 40.52 -46.04
C HIS A 85 -6.19 39.87 -45.16
N LEU A 86 -5.15 40.60 -44.78
CA LEU A 86 -4.09 40.10 -43.89
C LEU A 86 -4.63 39.75 -42.50
N GLU A 87 -5.45 40.63 -41.91
CA GLU A 87 -6.12 40.40 -40.62
C GLU A 87 -7.06 39.19 -40.68
N SER A 88 -7.79 39.01 -41.79
CA SER A 88 -8.61 37.82 -42.01
C SER A 88 -7.75 36.55 -42.06
N THR A 89 -6.67 36.53 -42.84
CA THR A 89 -5.81 35.35 -42.93
C THR A 89 -5.11 35.02 -41.61
N HIS A 90 -4.72 36.04 -40.84
CA HIS A 90 -4.13 35.86 -39.52
C HIS A 90 -5.15 35.27 -38.54
N SER A 91 -6.38 35.80 -38.56
CA SER A 91 -7.47 35.28 -37.74
C SER A 91 -7.84 33.86 -38.14
N ASP A 92 -7.90 33.53 -39.43
CA ASP A 92 -8.20 32.17 -39.89
C ASP A 92 -7.09 31.17 -39.51
N MET A 93 -5.83 31.61 -39.51
CA MET A 93 -4.71 30.82 -38.98
C MET A 93 -4.84 30.60 -37.47
N GLN A 94 -5.12 31.65 -36.69
CA GLN A 94 -5.35 31.54 -35.24
C GLN A 94 -6.56 30.67 -34.89
N ILE A 95 -7.64 30.74 -35.67
CA ILE A 95 -8.82 29.88 -35.54
C ILE A 95 -8.42 28.42 -35.77
N THR A 96 -7.59 28.16 -36.79
CA THR A 96 -7.10 26.81 -37.09
C THR A 96 -6.22 26.29 -35.95
N ASP A 97 -5.28 27.10 -35.47
CA ASP A 97 -4.38 26.74 -34.36
C ASP A 97 -5.17 26.49 -33.05
N CYS A 98 -6.11 27.37 -32.70
CA CYS A 98 -6.96 27.16 -31.52
C CYS A 98 -7.90 25.96 -31.69
N SER A 99 -8.38 25.67 -32.91
CA SER A 99 -9.18 24.46 -33.21
C SER A 99 -8.37 23.17 -33.04
N GLU A 100 -7.10 23.17 -33.45
CA GLU A 100 -6.20 22.04 -33.21
C GLU A 100 -5.90 21.87 -31.72
N GLN A 101 -5.63 22.96 -31.00
CA GLN A 101 -5.42 22.93 -29.55
C GLN A 101 -6.68 22.46 -28.80
N LEU A 102 -7.87 22.88 -29.23
CA LEU A 102 -9.14 22.42 -28.68
C LEU A 102 -9.30 20.90 -28.85
N LYS A 103 -9.03 20.38 -30.05
CA LYS A 103 -9.08 18.93 -30.30
C LYS A 103 -8.09 18.17 -29.41
N GLN A 104 -6.86 18.66 -29.30
CA GLN A 104 -5.84 18.06 -28.44
C GLN A 104 -6.29 18.05 -26.97
N HIS A 105 -6.74 19.19 -26.44
CA HIS A 105 -7.24 19.29 -25.08
C HIS A 105 -8.50 18.47 -24.82
N GLU A 106 -9.39 18.33 -25.81
CA GLU A 106 -10.57 17.47 -25.71
C GLU A 106 -10.18 15.99 -25.65
N THR A 107 -9.21 15.55 -26.46
CA THR A 107 -8.69 14.18 -26.39
C THR A 107 -8.02 13.90 -25.05
N GLU A 108 -7.22 14.84 -24.53
CA GLU A 108 -6.58 14.72 -23.22
C GLU A 108 -7.61 14.70 -22.08
N LEU A 109 -8.67 15.51 -22.17
CA LEU A 109 -9.77 15.50 -21.21
C LEU A 109 -10.47 14.14 -21.18
N LYS A 110 -10.74 13.54 -22.34
CA LYS A 110 -11.34 12.20 -22.46
C LYS A 110 -10.43 11.12 -21.87
N ARG A 111 -9.11 11.20 -22.12
CA ARG A 111 -8.11 10.29 -21.54
C ARG A 111 -8.10 10.38 -20.00
N VAL A 112 -7.96 11.59 -19.46
CA VAL A 112 -7.95 11.82 -18.00
C VAL A 112 -9.28 11.40 -17.36
N GLN A 113 -10.41 11.58 -18.05
CA GLN A 113 -11.70 11.12 -17.57
C GLN A 113 -11.81 9.60 -17.51
N ALA A 114 -11.26 8.88 -18.50
CA ALA A 114 -11.21 7.42 -18.49
C ALA A 114 -10.34 6.89 -17.35
N GLU A 115 -9.14 7.46 -17.16
CA GLU A 115 -8.24 7.11 -16.05
C GLU A 115 -8.88 7.35 -14.68
N PHE A 116 -9.63 8.45 -14.55
CA PHE A 116 -10.38 8.74 -13.32
C PHE A 116 -11.46 7.69 -13.03
N ILE A 117 -12.21 7.27 -14.04
CA ILE A 117 -13.25 6.23 -13.89
C ILE A 117 -12.61 4.90 -13.48
N GLU A 118 -11.52 4.51 -14.14
CA GLU A 118 -10.79 3.28 -13.81
C GLU A 118 -10.24 3.30 -12.38
N ALA A 119 -9.57 4.39 -11.98
CA ALA A 119 -9.05 4.54 -10.63
C ALA A 119 -10.18 4.54 -9.58
N SER A 120 -11.32 5.14 -9.89
CA SER A 120 -12.49 5.14 -8.99
C SER A 120 -13.03 3.72 -8.79
N ALA A 121 -13.16 2.93 -9.87
CA ALA A 121 -13.56 1.53 -9.78
C ALA A 121 -12.57 0.68 -8.99
N GLN A 122 -11.26 0.91 -9.15
CA GLN A 122 -10.23 0.23 -8.37
C GLN A 122 -10.33 0.56 -6.87
N ILE A 123 -10.63 1.81 -6.51
CA ILE A 123 -10.85 2.21 -5.11
C ILE A 123 -12.07 1.49 -4.53
N GLU A 124 -13.19 1.42 -5.26
CA GLU A 124 -14.38 0.71 -4.79
C GLU A 124 -14.09 -0.78 -4.51
N VAL A 125 -13.30 -1.43 -5.37
CA VAL A 125 -12.86 -2.81 -5.15
C VAL A 125 -11.97 -2.93 -3.91
N LEU A 126 -11.07 -1.98 -3.67
CA LEU A 126 -10.21 -1.98 -2.48
C LEU A 126 -11.01 -1.75 -1.19
N LEU A 127 -11.98 -0.85 -1.21
CA LEU A 127 -12.90 -0.62 -0.08
C LEU A 127 -13.74 -1.86 0.23
N ALA A 128 -14.21 -2.57 -0.81
CA ALA A 128 -14.93 -3.83 -0.62
C ALA A 128 -14.03 -4.91 0.03
N LYS A 129 -12.76 -5.00 -0.36
CA LYS A 129 -11.79 -5.90 0.26
C LYS A 129 -11.48 -5.53 1.70
N GLU A 130 -11.34 -4.24 2.01
CA GLU A 130 -11.16 -3.74 3.37
C GLU A 130 -12.33 -4.17 4.27
N HIS A 131 -13.57 -3.98 3.81
CA HIS A 131 -14.75 -4.44 4.55
C HIS A 131 -14.76 -5.96 4.76
N GLN A 132 -14.34 -6.74 3.76
CA GLN A 132 -14.22 -8.20 3.91
C GLN A 132 -13.18 -8.58 4.98
N HIS A 133 -12.03 -7.90 5.01
CA HIS A 133 -11.00 -8.11 6.02
C HIS A 133 -11.46 -7.69 7.43
N ASP A 134 -12.23 -6.61 7.55
CA ASP A 134 -12.83 -6.18 8.82
C ASP A 134 -13.83 -7.21 9.36
N GLU A 135 -14.63 -7.83 8.49
CA GLU A 135 -15.52 -8.92 8.87
C GLU A 135 -14.74 -10.17 9.31
N GLU A 136 -13.68 -10.53 8.59
CA GLU A 136 -12.82 -11.65 8.94
C GLU A 136 -12.12 -11.43 10.28
N LEU A 137 -11.60 -10.22 10.52
CA LEU A 137 -11.02 -9.84 11.81
C LEU A 137 -12.04 -9.97 12.93
N ARG A 138 -13.29 -9.52 12.72
CA ARG A 138 -14.38 -9.69 13.68
C ARG A 138 -14.67 -11.16 13.98
N ARG A 139 -14.67 -12.04 12.97
CA ARG A 139 -14.84 -13.49 13.18
C ARG A 139 -13.70 -14.09 14.00
N VAL A 140 -12.46 -13.76 13.66
CA VAL A 140 -11.27 -14.23 14.40
C VAL A 140 -11.30 -13.75 15.86
N GLN A 141 -11.73 -12.52 16.12
CA GLN A 141 -11.90 -12.00 17.47
C GLN A 141 -12.94 -12.80 18.27
N LEU A 142 -14.10 -13.09 17.69
CA LEU A 142 -15.13 -13.94 18.32
C LEU A 142 -14.62 -15.36 18.58
N ASP A 143 -13.90 -15.96 17.63
CA ASP A 143 -13.31 -17.28 17.79
C ASP A 143 -12.26 -17.29 18.90
N PHE A 144 -11.44 -16.24 19.00
CA PHE A 144 -10.46 -16.06 20.05
C PHE A 144 -11.11 -15.90 21.43
N GLU A 145 -12.19 -15.12 21.53
CA GLU A 145 -12.98 -14.99 22.76
C GLU A 145 -13.58 -16.34 23.18
N ALA A 146 -14.18 -17.08 22.25
CA ALA A 146 -14.73 -18.41 22.51
C ALA A 146 -13.63 -19.42 22.91
N TYR A 147 -12.45 -19.34 22.29
CA TYR A 147 -11.29 -20.13 22.70
C TYR A 147 -10.85 -19.76 24.13
N ARG A 148 -10.75 -18.47 24.44
CA ARG A 148 -10.37 -17.98 25.77
C ARG A 148 -11.35 -18.44 26.84
N GLU A 149 -12.66 -18.36 26.58
CA GLU A 149 -13.67 -18.90 27.50
C GLU A 149 -13.54 -20.40 27.71
N ARG A 150 -13.33 -21.17 26.64
CA ARG A 150 -13.08 -22.62 26.73
C ARG A 150 -11.84 -22.91 27.58
N ALA A 151 -10.75 -22.20 27.34
CA ALA A 151 -9.51 -22.33 28.11
C ALA A 151 -9.70 -21.98 29.60
N VAL A 152 -10.50 -20.95 29.92
CA VAL A 152 -10.85 -20.61 31.31
C VAL A 152 -11.71 -21.70 31.95
N LYS A 153 -12.71 -22.22 31.23
CA LYS A 153 -13.56 -23.33 31.71
C LYS A 153 -12.75 -24.60 31.93
N GLU A 154 -11.82 -24.95 31.05
CA GLU A 154 -10.91 -26.09 31.26
C GLU A 154 -9.95 -25.86 32.42
N ARG A 155 -9.37 -24.67 32.55
CA ARG A 155 -8.60 -24.31 33.76
C ARG A 155 -9.41 -24.44 35.04
N SER A 156 -10.69 -24.08 35.03
CA SER A 156 -11.57 -24.22 36.20
C SER A 156 -11.97 -25.67 36.51
N LYS A 157 -11.84 -26.59 35.54
CA LYS A 157 -12.03 -28.03 35.75
C LYS A 157 -10.81 -28.70 36.37
N CYS A 158 -9.61 -28.14 36.18
CA CYS A 158 -8.47 -28.43 37.05
C CYS A 158 -8.76 -27.81 38.42
N GLN A 159 -9.49 -28.54 39.28
CA GLN A 159 -9.84 -28.05 40.60
C GLN A 159 -8.58 -27.78 41.41
N GLU A 160 -8.57 -26.72 42.22
CA GLU A 160 -7.54 -26.51 43.24
C GLU A 160 -7.35 -27.76 44.10
N SER A 161 -8.37 -28.62 44.25
CA SER A 161 -8.24 -29.92 44.92
C SER A 161 -7.32 -30.90 44.20
N ASP A 162 -7.25 -30.91 42.87
CA ASP A 162 -6.31 -31.77 42.13
C ASP A 162 -4.89 -31.22 42.25
N VAL A 163 -4.73 -29.89 42.24
CA VAL A 163 -3.45 -29.24 42.51
C VAL A 163 -2.99 -29.54 43.94
N VAL A 164 -3.85 -29.35 44.94
CA VAL A 164 -3.57 -29.63 46.36
C VAL A 164 -3.33 -31.12 46.58
N ARG A 165 -4.15 -32.02 46.01
CA ARG A 165 -3.96 -33.48 46.13
C ARG A 165 -2.66 -33.95 45.48
N LEU A 166 -2.27 -33.38 44.34
CA LEU A 166 -0.97 -33.64 43.73
C LEU A 166 0.18 -33.08 44.59
N SER A 167 0.03 -31.88 45.15
CA SER A 167 1.01 -31.31 46.09
C SER A 167 1.16 -32.12 47.38
N GLU A 168 0.06 -32.61 47.96
CA GLU A 168 0.05 -33.50 49.12
C GLU A 168 0.70 -34.85 48.80
N LEU A 169 0.45 -35.40 47.61
CA LEU A 169 1.07 -36.64 47.16
C LEU A 169 2.59 -36.46 46.99
N VAL A 170 3.03 -35.35 46.39
CA VAL A 170 4.46 -35.00 46.26
C VAL A 170 5.10 -34.84 47.64
N ALA A 171 4.49 -34.06 48.54
CA ALA A 171 5.01 -33.89 49.89
C ALA A 171 5.09 -35.21 50.68
N LYS A 172 4.11 -36.10 50.51
CA LYS A 172 4.15 -37.44 51.10
C LYS A 172 5.28 -38.30 50.53
N LYS A 173 5.49 -38.25 49.21
CA LYS A 173 6.59 -38.99 48.56
C LYS A 173 7.96 -38.44 48.94
N ASP A 174 8.09 -37.13 49.10
CA ASP A 174 9.31 -36.49 49.59
C ASP A 174 9.62 -36.87 51.04
N PHE A 175 8.60 -36.95 51.90
CA PHE A 175 8.78 -37.42 53.28
C PHE A 175 9.19 -38.90 53.33
N GLU A 176 8.53 -39.77 52.56
CA GLU A 176 8.91 -41.19 52.44
C GLU A 176 10.36 -41.32 51.97
N LEU A 177 10.77 -40.55 50.95
CA LEU A 177 12.14 -40.52 50.45
C LEU A 177 13.14 -40.05 51.52
N GLN A 178 12.84 -38.96 52.24
CA GLN A 178 13.71 -38.46 53.32
C GLN A 178 13.85 -39.48 54.46
N SER A 179 12.78 -40.20 54.79
CA SER A 179 12.82 -41.29 55.76
C SER A 179 13.74 -42.40 55.28
N HIS A 180 13.60 -42.86 54.02
CA HIS A 180 14.48 -43.87 53.45
C HIS A 180 15.95 -43.43 53.42
N VAL A 181 16.23 -42.17 53.06
CA VAL A 181 17.57 -41.60 53.08
C VAL A 181 18.14 -41.58 54.51
N SER A 182 17.31 -41.26 55.51
CA SER A 182 17.73 -41.26 56.91
C SER A 182 18.04 -42.66 57.42
N SER A 183 17.18 -43.64 57.12
CA SER A 183 17.42 -45.06 57.43
C SER A 183 18.68 -45.58 56.74
N LEU A 184 18.89 -45.22 55.46
CA LEU A 184 20.08 -45.60 54.72
C LEU A 184 21.36 -45.02 55.33
N ARG A 185 21.32 -43.75 55.78
CA ARG A 185 22.45 -43.12 56.48
C ARG A 185 22.75 -43.80 57.83
N GLU A 186 21.72 -44.23 58.55
CA GLU A 186 21.91 -44.95 59.81
C GLU A 186 22.52 -46.34 59.58
N GLU A 187 22.05 -47.07 58.57
CA GLU A 187 22.66 -48.34 58.17
C GLU A 187 24.10 -48.16 57.66
N GLN A 188 24.39 -47.10 56.91
CA GLN A 188 25.77 -46.76 56.54
C GLN A 188 26.65 -46.49 57.76
N ARG A 189 26.13 -45.81 58.80
CA ARG A 189 26.86 -45.60 60.07
C ARG A 189 27.10 -46.92 60.81
N ARG A 190 26.07 -47.75 60.97
CA ARG A 190 26.19 -49.08 61.62
C ARG A 190 27.20 -49.96 60.87
N SER A 191 27.14 -49.97 59.54
CA SER A 191 28.10 -50.66 58.69
C SER A 191 29.52 -50.14 58.90
N ALA A 192 29.73 -48.82 58.94
CA ALA A 192 31.03 -48.21 59.23
C ALA A 192 31.54 -48.47 60.66
N GLU A 193 30.64 -48.61 61.65
CA GLU A 193 30.98 -49.00 63.01
C GLU A 193 31.40 -50.46 63.10
N LEU A 194 30.65 -51.36 62.43
CA LEU A 194 30.99 -52.78 62.32
C LEU A 194 32.31 -52.98 61.58
N GLN A 195 32.55 -52.23 60.50
CA GLN A 195 33.81 -52.25 59.77
C GLN A 195 34.97 -51.79 60.67
N ARG A 196 34.82 -50.67 61.39
CA ARG A 196 35.84 -50.22 62.36
C ARG A 196 36.10 -51.24 63.47
N ALA A 197 35.06 -51.90 63.98
CA ALA A 197 35.21 -52.94 64.99
C ALA A 197 35.89 -54.19 64.43
N LEU A 198 35.59 -54.56 63.18
CA LEU A 198 36.25 -55.64 62.47
C LEU A 198 37.73 -55.33 62.22
N ASP A 199 38.05 -54.12 61.77
CA ASP A 199 39.41 -53.65 61.53
C ASP A 199 40.20 -53.63 62.84
N ALA A 200 39.61 -53.13 63.94
CA ALA A 200 40.21 -53.15 65.27
C ALA A 200 40.47 -54.57 65.78
N LYS A 201 39.52 -55.49 65.61
CA LYS A 201 39.71 -56.91 65.96
C LYS A 201 40.76 -57.59 65.09
N SER A 202 40.81 -57.26 63.81
CA SER A 202 41.81 -57.79 62.87
C SER A 202 43.21 -57.28 63.23
N ALA A 203 43.35 -55.99 63.53
CA ALA A 203 44.60 -55.40 64.01
C ALA A 203 45.02 -55.98 65.38
N GLN A 204 44.06 -56.25 66.28
CA GLN A 204 44.30 -56.93 67.56
C GLN A 204 44.75 -58.39 67.35
N ALA A 205 44.14 -59.10 66.40
CA ALA A 205 44.55 -60.45 66.03
C ALA A 205 45.95 -60.47 65.41
N GLU A 206 46.32 -59.47 64.60
CA GLU A 206 47.67 -59.31 64.06
C GLU A 206 48.70 -58.95 65.14
N THR A 207 48.39 -58.06 66.09
CA THR A 207 49.29 -57.74 67.22
C THR A 207 49.46 -58.95 68.14
N THR A 208 48.38 -59.70 68.39
CA THR A 208 48.43 -60.95 69.16
C THR A 208 49.25 -62.01 68.41
N ARG A 209 49.15 -62.11 67.07
CA ARG A 209 50.01 -62.97 66.24
C ARG A 209 51.48 -62.55 66.27
N LYS A 210 51.78 -61.24 66.22
CA LYS A 210 53.14 -60.70 66.30
C LYS A 210 53.78 -60.92 67.66
N LEU A 211 53.00 -60.89 68.75
CA LEU A 211 53.44 -61.20 70.11
C LEU A 211 53.59 -62.71 70.38
N ALA A 212 52.88 -63.57 69.63
CA ALA A 212 52.92 -65.03 69.78
C ALA A 212 53.96 -65.76 68.90
N GLY A 213 54.88 -65.03 68.24
CA GLY A 213 56.07 -65.62 67.61
C GLY A 213 55.81 -66.76 66.60
N SER A 214 54.74 -66.70 65.82
CA SER A 214 54.34 -67.79 64.90
C SER A 214 54.25 -67.31 63.43
N PRO A 215 54.81 -68.05 62.46
CA PRO A 215 54.92 -67.64 61.04
C PRO A 215 53.56 -67.66 60.31
N PRO A 216 53.46 -67.03 59.12
CA PRO A 216 52.18 -66.84 58.45
C PRO A 216 51.61 -68.18 57.98
N LYS A 217 50.40 -68.52 58.43
CA LYS A 217 49.54 -69.49 57.76
C LYS A 217 48.64 -68.73 56.79
N GLU A 218 48.75 -69.11 55.52
CA GLU A 218 47.93 -68.69 54.39
C GLU A 218 46.43 -68.64 54.76
N PRO A 219 45.65 -67.69 54.22
CA PRO A 219 44.21 -67.73 54.39
C PRO A 219 43.66 -68.94 53.64
N SER A 220 43.17 -69.92 54.40
CA SER A 220 42.34 -71.01 53.88
C SER A 220 41.13 -70.41 53.18
N GLN A 221 40.97 -70.74 51.90
CA GLN A 221 39.81 -70.40 51.08
C GLN A 221 38.53 -70.80 51.81
N LEU A 222 37.82 -69.82 52.35
CA LEU A 222 36.44 -70.01 52.77
C LEU A 222 35.59 -69.75 51.53
N GLU A 223 34.99 -70.80 51.00
CA GLU A 223 34.03 -70.73 49.90
C GLU A 223 32.87 -69.79 50.29
N LEU A 224 32.92 -68.56 49.77
CA LEU A 224 31.77 -67.68 49.70
C LEU A 224 30.77 -68.31 48.73
N ARG A 225 29.83 -69.10 49.27
CA ARG A 225 28.55 -69.32 48.59
C ARG A 225 27.84 -67.97 48.48
N THR A 226 28.12 -67.24 47.42
CA THR A 226 27.31 -66.12 46.97
C THR A 226 25.92 -66.66 46.64
N THR A 227 24.97 -66.48 47.55
CA THR A 227 23.56 -66.53 47.20
C THR A 227 23.15 -65.10 46.91
N CYS A 228 23.28 -64.70 45.64
CA CYS A 228 22.47 -63.61 45.10
C CYS A 228 21.03 -64.13 45.05
N PRO A 229 20.05 -63.48 45.69
CA PRO A 229 18.68 -63.67 45.26
C PRO A 229 18.52 -63.01 43.89
N ASP A 230 18.10 -63.81 42.92
CA ASP A 230 17.65 -63.38 41.61
C ASP A 230 16.59 -62.27 41.77
N ILE A 231 16.89 -61.06 41.28
CA ILE A 231 15.84 -60.13 40.89
C ILE A 231 15.73 -60.25 39.38
N ASP A 232 14.79 -61.11 39.00
CA ASP A 232 14.36 -61.34 37.64
C ASP A 232 14.20 -60.06 36.84
N GLY A 233 14.68 -60.12 35.61
CA GLY A 233 14.39 -59.14 34.59
C GLY A 233 12.89 -59.02 34.34
N HIS A 234 12.35 -57.84 34.63
CA HIS A 234 11.24 -57.30 33.86
C HIS A 234 11.77 -56.19 32.97
N SER A 235 12.41 -56.63 31.89
CA SER A 235 12.41 -55.94 30.62
C SER A 235 11.06 -56.18 29.92
N ARG A 236 10.55 -55.13 29.27
CA ARG A 236 9.33 -55.01 28.44
C ARG A 236 8.04 -54.72 29.25
N LYS A 237 7.28 -53.68 28.93
CA LYS A 237 6.93 -53.18 27.58
C LYS A 237 6.94 -51.65 27.49
N VAL A 238 7.85 -51.10 26.69
CA VAL A 238 7.56 -49.86 25.96
C VAL A 238 6.66 -50.28 24.80
N LEU A 239 5.36 -50.02 24.94
CA LEU A 239 4.46 -49.96 23.79
C LEU A 239 4.39 -48.49 23.37
N GLY A 240 5.29 -48.10 22.47
CA GLY A 240 4.90 -47.12 21.46
C GLY A 240 3.93 -47.80 20.49
N PRO A 241 2.91 -47.07 20.04
CA PRO A 241 2.72 -46.89 18.60
C PRO A 241 2.53 -45.39 18.32
N GLU A 242 3.41 -44.74 17.56
CA GLU A 242 3.38 -44.73 16.09
C GLU A 242 1.98 -44.75 15.48
N SER A 243 1.68 -43.64 14.80
CA SER A 243 0.90 -43.60 13.55
C SER A 243 -0.61 -43.79 13.65
N ALA A 244 -1.32 -42.68 13.85
CA ALA A 244 -2.62 -42.44 13.22
C ALA A 244 -2.54 -41.15 12.40
N SER A 245 -1.92 -41.27 11.22
CA SER A 245 -2.31 -40.47 10.06
C SER A 245 -3.73 -40.88 9.69
N VAL A 246 -4.69 -39.97 9.80
CA VAL A 246 -5.98 -40.07 9.11
C VAL A 246 -6.28 -38.72 8.50
N ALA A 247 -6.44 -38.79 7.18
CA ALA A 247 -6.82 -37.73 6.28
C ALA A 247 -8.23 -37.17 6.55
N ALA A 248 -8.40 -35.93 6.06
CA ALA A 248 -9.61 -35.35 5.48
C ALA A 248 -10.94 -35.47 6.23
N PHE A 249 -11.55 -34.32 6.53
CA PHE A 249 -12.87 -33.98 5.99
C PHE A 249 -13.06 -32.45 5.95
N SER A 250 -13.32 -31.98 4.72
CA SER A 250 -14.03 -30.76 4.26
C SER A 250 -13.85 -29.45 5.01
#